data_AF-F8BVI1-F1
#
_entry.id   AF-F8BVI1-F1
#
_cell.length_a   1.000
_cell.length_b   1.000
_cell.length_c   1.000
_cell.angle_alpha   90.00
_cell.angle_beta   90.00
_cell.angle_gamma   90.00
#
_symmetry.space_group_name_H-M   'P 1'
#
loop_
_entity.id
_entity.type
_entity.pdbx_description
1 polymer ?
#
loop_
_entity_poly.entity_id
_entity_poly.type
_entity_poly.pdbx_seq_one_letter_code
_entity_poly.pdbx_strand_id
1 'polypeptide(L)'
;MDAIVDEMGGIQVVLDDGSHFGRHQEASFKHLFPKLPDGGLYIIEDLHAAYWPSFEGGYRKAGTGIEMIKSLIGDMHHNYHDEKIGFSRSIASLHVFDSITVIQKRRPLRFRSCNAGKKE
;
A
#
# COMPACT_ATOMS: atom_id res chain seq x y z
N MET A 1 7.18 17.11 1.01
CA MET A 1 6.09 16.43 0.26
C MET A 1 4.78 17.17 0.46
N ASP A 2 4.33 17.43 1.70
CA ASP A 2 3.07 18.14 1.98
C ASP A 2 2.88 19.47 1.22
N ALA A 3 3.85 20.38 1.27
CA ALA A 3 3.75 21.66 0.54
C ALA A 3 3.51 21.50 -0.97
N ILE A 4 4.09 20.46 -1.59
CA ILE A 4 3.92 20.16 -3.02
C ILE A 4 2.52 19.59 -3.27
N VAL A 5 2.05 18.68 -2.39
CA VAL A 5 0.70 18.12 -2.47
C VAL A 5 -0.35 19.23 -2.43
N ASP A 6 -0.15 20.20 -1.53
CA ASP A 6 -1.06 21.31 -1.33
C ASP A 6 -1.00 22.31 -2.51
N GLU A 7 0.20 22.58 -3.04
CA GLU A 7 0.39 23.40 -4.25
C GLU A 7 -0.33 22.78 -5.47
N MET A 8 -0.35 21.45 -5.59
CA MET A 8 -1.05 20.74 -6.65
C MET A 8 -2.59 20.70 -6.47
N GLY A 9 -3.11 21.13 -5.32
CA GLY A 9 -4.55 21.06 -5.00
C GLY A 9 -5.04 19.65 -4.67
N GLY A 10 -4.14 18.73 -4.30
CA GLY A 10 -4.44 17.32 -3.99
C GLY A 10 -3.88 16.33 -5.01
N ILE A 11 -3.95 15.03 -4.68
CA ILE A 11 -3.38 13.96 -5.50
C ILE A 11 -4.41 12.87 -5.75
N GLN A 12 -4.59 12.52 -7.02
CA GLN A 12 -5.43 11.38 -7.45
C GLN A 12 -4.61 10.12 -7.70
N VAL A 13 -3.38 10.28 -8.20
CA VAL A 13 -2.47 9.20 -8.57
C VAL A 13 -1.07 9.54 -8.08
N VAL A 14 -0.42 8.60 -7.41
CA VAL A 14 1.01 8.64 -7.08
C VAL A 14 1.72 7.59 -7.92
N LEU A 15 2.82 7.99 -8.55
CA LEU A 15 3.78 7.10 -9.20
C LEU A 15 5.11 7.18 -8.44
N ASP A 16 5.50 6.08 -7.82
CA ASP A 16 6.75 5.93 -7.07
C ASP A 16 7.78 5.21 -7.95
N ASP A 17 8.48 6.02 -8.74
CA ASP A 17 9.65 5.66 -9.55
C ASP A 17 10.90 6.34 -8.97
N GLY A 18 11.08 6.19 -7.66
CA GLY A 18 12.12 6.85 -6.91
C GLY A 18 13.45 6.08 -6.92
N SER A 19 14.12 6.06 -5.78
CA SER A 19 15.45 5.42 -5.62
C SER A 19 15.47 3.88 -5.70
N HIS A 20 14.32 3.23 -5.83
CA HIS A 20 14.12 1.77 -5.82
C HIS A 20 14.50 1.02 -4.51
N PHE A 21 14.98 1.70 -3.46
CA PHE A 21 15.17 1.09 -2.14
C PHE A 21 13.82 0.83 -1.45
N GLY A 22 13.60 -0.39 -0.97
CA GLY A 22 12.36 -0.79 -0.30
C GLY A 22 11.96 0.11 0.86
N ARG A 23 12.93 0.55 1.69
CA ARG A 23 12.70 1.50 2.79
C ARG A 23 12.21 2.87 2.34
N HIS A 24 12.61 3.33 1.15
CA HIS A 24 12.12 4.59 0.59
C HIS A 24 10.71 4.43 0.01
N GLN A 25 10.44 3.34 -0.72
CA GLN A 25 9.10 3.01 -1.21
C GLN A 25 8.09 2.89 -0.06
N GLU A 26 8.47 2.22 1.03
CA GLU A 26 7.65 2.11 2.24
C GLU A 26 7.38 3.48 2.88
N ALA A 27 8.42 4.32 3.02
CA ALA A 27 8.27 5.66 3.60
C ALA A 27 7.34 6.55 2.76
N SER A 28 7.53 6.56 1.43
CA SER A 28 6.68 7.27 0.48
C SER A 28 5.24 6.79 0.55
N PHE A 29 5.01 5.47 0.56
CA PHE A 29 3.68 4.90 0.64
C PHE A 29 2.96 5.28 1.92
N LYS A 30 3.63 5.13 3.08
CA LYS A 30 3.06 5.49 4.39
C LYS A 30 2.67 6.96 4.47
N HIS A 31 3.39 7.84 3.78
CA HIS A 31 3.12 9.27 3.80
C HIS A 31 2.04 9.70 2.79
N LEU A 32 2.10 9.19 1.55
CA LEU A 32 1.27 9.67 0.44
C LEU A 32 -0.02 8.85 0.25
N PHE A 33 -0.02 7.54 0.50
CA PHE A 33 -1.22 6.71 0.35
C PHE A 33 -2.41 7.20 1.22
N PRO A 34 -2.21 7.64 2.48
CA PRO A 34 -3.30 8.22 3.28
C PRO A 34 -3.91 9.51 2.70
N LYS A 35 -3.19 10.22 1.82
CA LYS A 35 -3.64 11.47 1.20
C LYS A 35 -4.45 11.27 -0.07
N LEU A 36 -4.36 10.10 -0.71
CA LEU A 36 -5.18 9.77 -1.87
C LEU A 36 -6.68 9.80 -1.54
N PRO A 37 -7.56 10.18 -2.48
CA PRO A 37 -9.01 10.07 -2.31
C PRO A 37 -9.45 8.60 -2.37
N ASP A 38 -10.75 8.39 -2.15
CA ASP A 38 -11.41 7.14 -2.52
C ASP A 38 -11.26 6.88 -4.02
N GLY A 39 -10.87 5.66 -4.41
CA GLY A 39 -10.57 5.30 -5.79
C GLY A 39 -9.22 5.78 -6.32
N GLY A 40 -8.45 6.55 -5.54
CA GLY A 40 -7.10 7.00 -5.93
C GLY A 40 -6.10 5.85 -6.08
N LEU A 41 -5.04 6.07 -6.86
CA LEU A 41 -4.06 5.04 -7.19
C LEU A 41 -2.67 5.37 -6.64
N TYR A 42 -2.00 4.35 -6.11
CA TYR A 42 -0.58 4.41 -5.79
C TYR A 42 0.13 3.32 -6.60
N ILE A 43 1.10 3.71 -7.40
CA ILE A 43 1.82 2.83 -8.33
C ILE A 43 3.28 2.79 -7.90
N ILE A 44 3.86 1.61 -7.81
CA ILE A 44 5.29 1.41 -7.53
C ILE A 44 5.92 0.75 -8.76
N GLU A 45 6.94 1.40 -9.33
CA GLU A 45 7.74 0.88 -10.44
C GLU A 45 9.05 0.26 -9.94
N ASP A 46 9.78 -0.39 -10.87
CA ASP A 46 11.10 -0.98 -10.63
C ASP A 46 11.20 -1.93 -9.42
N LEU A 47 10.12 -2.68 -9.16
CA LEU A 47 10.09 -3.71 -8.12
C LEU A 47 11.08 -4.86 -8.38
N HIS A 48 11.58 -5.06 -9.60
CA HIS A 48 12.65 -6.02 -9.86
C HIS A 48 13.93 -5.69 -9.07
N ALA A 49 14.20 -4.42 -8.75
CA ALA A 49 15.33 -4.00 -7.94
C ALA A 49 15.30 -4.60 -6.52
N ALA A 50 14.13 -4.99 -6.02
CA ALA A 50 13.96 -5.70 -4.75
C ALA A 50 14.78 -7.00 -4.66
N TYR A 51 15.18 -7.57 -5.80
CA TYR A 51 16.01 -8.78 -5.84
C TYR A 51 17.51 -8.50 -5.90
N TRP A 52 17.93 -7.25 -6.09
CA TRP A 52 19.32 -6.87 -6.30
C TRP A 52 20.01 -6.43 -5.01
N PRO A 53 21.17 -7.01 -4.66
CA PRO A 53 21.90 -6.64 -3.44
C PRO A 53 22.27 -5.15 -3.33
N SER A 54 22.50 -4.47 -4.48
CA SER A 54 22.83 -3.03 -4.53
C SER A 54 21.70 -2.12 -4.02
N PHE A 55 20.46 -2.59 -4.04
CA PHE A 55 19.28 -1.90 -3.52
C PHE A 55 18.81 -2.49 -2.19
N GLU A 56 19.76 -3.08 -1.44
CA GLU A 56 19.48 -3.81 -0.20
C GLU A 56 18.53 -5.01 -0.42
N GLY A 57 18.42 -5.51 -1.65
CA GLY A 57 17.50 -6.57 -2.08
C GLY A 57 17.98 -8.01 -1.87
N GLY A 58 17.11 -8.95 -2.23
CA GLY A 58 17.34 -10.40 -2.22
C GLY A 58 16.03 -11.19 -2.31
N TYR A 59 16.08 -12.42 -2.82
CA TYR A 59 14.89 -13.27 -2.93
C TYR A 59 14.28 -13.56 -1.54
N ARG A 60 13.02 -13.16 -1.35
CA ARG A 60 12.29 -13.21 -0.06
C ARG A 60 12.96 -12.45 1.08
N LYS A 61 13.79 -11.45 0.77
CA LYS A 61 14.46 -10.64 1.79
C LYS A 61 13.49 -9.61 2.36
N ALA A 62 13.36 -9.60 3.68
CA ALA A 62 12.56 -8.62 4.42
C ALA A 62 13.03 -7.18 4.15
N GLY A 63 12.10 -6.23 4.23
CA GLY A 63 12.37 -4.80 4.00
C GLY A 63 12.46 -4.37 2.53
N THR A 64 12.18 -5.29 1.60
CA THR A 64 12.13 -4.99 0.17
C THR A 64 10.73 -4.56 -0.28
N GLY A 65 10.63 -3.86 -1.42
CA GLY A 65 9.35 -3.48 -2.01
C GLY A 65 8.43 -4.69 -2.25
N ILE A 66 8.97 -5.84 -2.66
CA ILE A 66 8.19 -7.08 -2.85
C ILE A 66 7.61 -7.60 -1.53
N GLU A 67 8.38 -7.60 -0.44
CA GLU A 67 7.84 -8.02 0.86
C GLU A 67 6.81 -7.02 1.40
N MET A 68 7.00 -5.72 1.15
CA MET A 68 5.97 -4.72 1.42
C MET A 68 4.67 -5.01 0.65
N ILE A 69 4.72 -5.31 -0.65
CA ILE A 69 3.52 -5.68 -1.43
C ILE A 69 2.82 -6.90 -0.82
N LYS A 70 3.57 -7.92 -0.37
CA LYS A 70 2.97 -9.08 0.31
C LYS A 70 2.28 -8.70 1.61
N SER A 71 2.86 -7.82 2.41
CA SER A 71 2.20 -7.29 3.61
C SER A 71 0.91 -6.53 3.27
N LEU A 72 0.89 -5.75 2.17
CA LEU A 72 -0.32 -5.06 1.72
C LEU A 72 -1.43 -6.04 1.27
N ILE A 73 -1.07 -7.19 0.68
CA ILE A 73 -2.03 -8.27 0.39
C ILE A 73 -2.64 -8.79 1.68
N GLY A 74 -1.85 -8.98 2.74
CA GLY A 74 -2.34 -9.34 4.08
C GLY A 74 -3.29 -8.28 4.63
N ASP A 75 -2.86 -7.02 4.65
CA ASP A 75 -3.67 -5.89 5.10
C ASP A 75 -5.02 -5.76 4.37
N MET A 76 -5.05 -6.04 3.06
CA MET A 76 -6.30 -6.06 2.29
C MET A 76 -7.28 -7.13 2.80
N HIS A 77 -6.76 -8.27 3.26
CA HIS A 77 -7.53 -9.41 3.77
C HIS A 77 -7.70 -9.42 5.30
N HIS A 78 -7.41 -8.32 5.99
CA HIS A 78 -7.42 -8.25 7.47
C HIS A 78 -8.72 -8.68 8.17
N ASN A 79 -9.85 -8.77 7.46
CA ASN A 79 -11.09 -9.28 8.05
C ASN A 79 -11.15 -10.82 8.15
N TYR A 80 -10.17 -11.52 7.56
CA TYR A 80 -10.14 -12.97 7.48
C TYR A 80 -9.04 -13.60 8.35
N HIS A 81 -8.34 -12.80 9.15
CA HIS A 81 -7.30 -13.26 10.06
C HIS A 81 -7.11 -12.28 11.23
N ASP A 82 -6.50 -12.75 12.32
CA ASP A 82 -6.25 -11.95 13.53
C ASP A 82 -4.86 -11.29 13.56
N GLU A 83 -4.06 -11.46 12.50
CA GLU A 83 -2.71 -10.86 12.41
C GLU A 83 -2.73 -9.32 12.37
N LYS A 84 -1.63 -8.72 12.84
CA LYS A 84 -1.47 -7.26 12.87
C LYS A 84 -1.36 -6.70 11.44
N ILE A 85 -2.09 -5.60 11.21
CA ILE A 85 -2.02 -4.82 9.97
C ILE A 85 -0.78 -3.93 10.00
N GLY A 86 -0.02 -3.92 8.91
CA GLY A 86 1.25 -3.19 8.81
C GLY A 86 1.12 -1.76 8.28
N PHE A 87 0.13 -1.49 7.45
CA PHE A 87 0.05 -0.28 6.62
C PHE A 87 -1.34 0.35 6.62
N SER A 88 -2.36 -0.32 6.09
CA SER A 88 -3.67 0.32 5.86
C SER A 88 -4.85 -0.63 5.66
N ARG A 89 -5.96 -0.33 6.32
CA ARG A 89 -7.29 -0.93 6.04
C ARG A 89 -7.98 -0.39 4.79
N SER A 90 -7.35 0.60 4.13
CA SER A 90 -7.94 1.38 3.03
C SER A 90 -7.56 0.82 1.65
N ILE A 91 -7.10 -0.42 1.57
CA ILE A 91 -6.71 -1.05 0.31
C ILE A 91 -7.93 -1.72 -0.31
N ALA A 92 -8.21 -1.40 -1.57
CA ALA A 92 -9.32 -1.95 -2.34
C ALA A 92 -8.88 -3.14 -3.19
N SER A 93 -7.79 -2.95 -3.94
CA SER A 93 -7.18 -3.96 -4.80
C SER A 93 -5.67 -3.72 -4.93
N LEU A 94 -4.96 -4.79 -5.28
CA LEU A 94 -3.59 -4.74 -5.78
C LEU A 94 -3.54 -5.45 -7.13
N HIS A 95 -2.87 -4.84 -8.11
CA HIS A 95 -2.59 -5.44 -9.41
C HIS A 95 -1.08 -5.54 -9.56
N VAL A 96 -0.55 -6.75 -9.51
CA VAL A 96 0.89 -7.02 -9.56
C VAL A 96 1.24 -7.51 -10.96
N PHE A 97 2.12 -6.78 -11.63
CA PHE A 97 2.68 -7.11 -12.93
C PHE A 97 4.20 -7.29 -12.81
N ASP A 98 4.86 -7.62 -13.92
CA ASP A 98 6.32 -7.66 -13.93
C ASP A 98 6.88 -6.27 -13.60
N SER A 99 7.60 -6.20 -12.49
CA SER A 99 8.25 -5.00 -11.94
C SER A 99 7.37 -3.77 -11.64
N ILE A 100 6.05 -3.87 -11.69
CA ILE A 100 5.16 -2.76 -11.36
C ILE A 100 3.95 -3.25 -10.58
N THR A 101 3.51 -2.50 -9.57
CA THR A 101 2.30 -2.79 -8.82
C THR A 101 1.41 -1.57 -8.70
N VAL A 102 0.12 -1.74 -8.99
CA VAL A 102 -0.91 -0.71 -8.84
C VAL A 102 -1.76 -1.04 -7.61
N ILE A 103 -1.90 -0.08 -6.70
CA ILE A 103 -2.64 -0.20 -5.45
C ILE A 103 -3.79 0.80 -5.49
N GLN A 104 -5.02 0.31 -5.45
CA GLN A 104 -6.20 1.16 -5.42
C GLN A 104 -6.64 1.42 -3.98
N LYS A 105 -6.84 2.69 -3.63
CA LYS A 105 -7.40 3.09 -2.35
C LYS A 105 -8.92 2.99 -2.34
N ARG A 106 -9.47 2.55 -1.21
CA ARG A 106 -10.88 2.73 -0.84
C ARG A 106 -11.00 3.44 0.50
N ARG A 107 -12.12 4.12 0.73
CA ARG A 107 -12.54 4.50 2.08
C ARG A 107 -12.61 3.25 2.95
N PRO A 108 -12.06 3.28 4.18
CA PRO A 108 -12.26 2.19 5.13
C PRO A 108 -13.76 1.95 5.32
N LEU A 109 -14.18 0.69 5.23
CA LEU A 109 -15.57 0.34 5.50
C LEU A 109 -15.88 0.73 6.95
N ARG A 110 -16.80 1.67 7.15
CA ARG A 110 -17.40 1.89 8.47
C ARG A 110 -18.25 0.68 8.79
N PHE A 111 -17.83 -0.10 9.78
CA PHE A 111 -18.68 -1.14 10.34
C PHE A 111 -19.91 -0.46 10.94
N ARG A 112 -21.07 -0.60 10.31
CA ARG A 112 -22.33 -0.45 11.04
C ARG A 112 -22.45 -1.70 11.88
N SER A 113 -22.42 -1.58 13.21
CA SER A 113 -22.83 -2.68 14.07
C SER A 113 -24.26 -3.05 13.70
N CYS A 114 -24.42 -4.13 12.93
CA CYS A 114 -25.72 -4.75 12.81
C CYS A 114 -25.91 -5.54 14.10
N ASN A 115 -26.72 -5.02 15.02
CA ASN A 115 -27.18 -5.78 16.16
C ASN A 115 -28.05 -6.92 15.62
N ALA A 116 -27.43 -8.02 15.21
CA ALA A 116 -28.12 -9.27 15.05
C ALA A 116 -28.54 -9.68 16.47
N GLY A 117 -29.81 -9.42 16.78
CA GLY A 117 -30.41 -9.86 18.03
C GLY A 117 -30.09 -11.32 18.25
N LYS A 118 -29.51 -11.63 19.41
CA LYS A 118 -29.43 -13.01 19.91
C LYS A 118 -30.84 -13.56 19.85
N LYS A 119 -31.07 -14.58 19.02
CA LYS A 119 -32.27 -15.40 19.14
C LYS A 119 -32.09 -16.19 20.44
N GLU A 120 -32.96 -15.91 21.39
CA GLU A 120 -33.20 -16.74 22.58
C GLU A 120 -33.69 -18.14 22.18
#